data_AF-A0A290ZGV7-F1
#
_entry.id   AF-A0A290ZGV7-F1
#
_cell.length_a   1.000
_cell.length_b   1.000
_cell.length_c   1.000
_cell.angle_alpha   90.00
_cell.angle_beta   90.00
_cell.angle_gamma   90.00
#
_symmetry.space_group_name_H-M   'P 1'
#
loop_
_entity.id
_entity.type
_entity.pdbx_description
1 polymer ?
#
loop_
_entity_poly.entity_id
_entity_poly.type
_entity_poly.pdbx_seq_one_letter_code
_entity_poly.pdbx_strand_id
1 'polypeptide(L)'
;MAGDRRGAGLRGRMTAYTTGKAAVSGLGRAVLDRALADEGFLVERLAALRAGTPLTAKGWAALALREAGLWVCWSVTPDRAGAVALEERVLTALHALPLWNLRRPRQSEPDQAD
;
A
#
# COMPACT_ATOMS: atom_id res chain seq x y z
N MET A 1 -17.80 -4.20 -5.19
CA MET A 1 -18.23 -5.51 -4.66
C MET A 1 -17.00 -6.34 -4.33
N ALA A 2 -16.59 -6.41 -3.07
CA ALA A 2 -15.47 -7.25 -2.65
C ALA A 2 -16.03 -8.62 -2.24
N GLY A 3 -16.10 -9.54 -3.21
CA GLY A 3 -16.52 -10.92 -2.97
C GLY A 3 -15.67 -11.62 -1.91
N ASP A 4 -16.26 -12.64 -1.29
CA ASP A 4 -15.66 -13.48 -0.25
C ASP A 4 -14.21 -13.87 -0.57
N ARG A 5 -13.27 -13.15 0.04
CA ARG A 5 -11.84 -13.41 -0.13
C ARG A 5 -11.48 -14.50 0.87
N ARG A 6 -11.20 -15.71 0.38
CA ARG A 6 -10.61 -16.83 1.14
C ARG A 6 -9.75 -16.31 2.30
N GLY A 7 -10.28 -16.44 3.51
CA GLY A 7 -10.04 -15.55 4.65
C GLY A 7 -8.64 -15.60 5.26
N ALA A 8 -7.69 -14.86 4.70
CA ALA A 8 -6.39 -14.62 5.34
C ALA A 8 -6.27 -13.23 5.99
N GLY A 9 -7.31 -12.39 5.89
CA GLY A 9 -7.39 -11.09 6.54
C GLY A 9 -6.25 -10.14 6.18
N LEU A 10 -5.86 -9.26 7.12
CA LEU A 10 -4.72 -8.37 6.96
C LEU A 10 -3.41 -9.13 6.75
N ARG A 11 -3.19 -10.21 7.52
CA ARG A 11 -1.97 -11.02 7.46
C ARG A 11 -1.73 -11.59 6.06
N GLY A 12 -2.73 -12.20 5.44
CA GLY A 12 -2.60 -12.73 4.09
C GLY A 12 -2.29 -11.68 3.04
N ARG A 13 -2.87 -10.48 3.18
CA ARG A 13 -2.53 -9.35 2.31
C ARG A 13 -1.07 -8.92 2.51
N MET A 14 -0.63 -8.81 3.75
CA MET A 14 0.77 -8.48 4.05
C MET A 14 1.73 -9.53 3.48
N THR A 15 1.43 -10.82 3.63
CA THR A 15 2.22 -11.89 3.01
C THR A 15 2.30 -11.76 1.48
N ALA A 16 1.19 -11.41 0.82
CA ALA A 16 1.19 -11.23 -0.63
C ALA A 16 2.07 -10.05 -1.07
N TYR A 17 2.09 -8.95 -0.29
CA TYR A 17 2.97 -7.81 -0.55
C TYR A 17 4.44 -8.17 -0.26
N THR A 18 4.77 -8.69 0.92
CA THR A 18 6.15 -8.94 1.34
C THR A 18 6.85 -10.03 0.52
N THR A 19 6.10 -10.91 -0.14
CA THR A 19 6.62 -11.91 -1.07
C THR A 19 6.62 -11.47 -2.53
N GLY A 20 6.21 -10.22 -2.82
CA GLY A 20 6.14 -9.67 -4.17
C GLY A 20 5.04 -10.26 -5.06
N LYS A 21 4.17 -11.12 -4.52
CA LYS A 21 3.07 -11.74 -5.29
C LYS A 21 2.02 -10.74 -5.75
N ALA A 22 1.88 -9.62 -5.06
CA ALA A 22 0.93 -8.55 -5.39
C ALA A 22 1.55 -7.39 -6.20
N ALA A 23 2.65 -7.62 -6.92
CA ALA A 23 3.38 -6.63 -7.71
C ALA A 23 2.51 -5.78 -8.68
N VAL A 24 1.39 -6.33 -9.15
CA VAL A 24 0.51 -5.67 -10.13
C VAL A 24 -0.84 -5.22 -9.56
N SER A 25 -0.98 -5.17 -8.23
CA SER A 25 -2.25 -4.80 -7.58
C SER A 25 -2.10 -4.02 -6.28
N GLY A 26 -3.02 -3.09 -6.03
CA GLY A 26 -3.13 -2.32 -4.78
C GLY A 26 -1.81 -1.68 -4.37
N LEU A 27 -1.47 -1.81 -3.08
CA LEU A 27 -0.23 -1.28 -2.51
C LEU A 27 1.04 -1.80 -3.20
N GLY A 28 1.07 -3.09 -3.58
CA GLY A 28 2.26 -3.70 -4.19
C GLY A 28 2.63 -3.04 -5.52
N ARG A 29 1.64 -2.73 -6.36
CA ARG A 29 1.85 -1.95 -7.59
C ARG A 29 2.30 -0.53 -7.29
N ALA A 30 1.59 0.17 -6.40
CA ALA A 30 1.90 1.56 -6.09
C ALA A 30 3.35 1.75 -5.60
N VAL A 31 3.82 0.83 -4.75
CA VAL A 31 5.20 0.86 -4.24
C VAL A 31 6.22 0.50 -5.33
N LEU A 32 5.94 -0.52 -6.15
CA LEU A 32 6.82 -0.87 -7.25
C LEU A 32 6.92 0.26 -8.28
N ASP A 33 5.80 0.86 -8.68
CA ASP A 33 5.77 1.99 -9.62
C ASP A 33 6.58 3.17 -9.08
N ARG A 34 6.46 3.48 -7.77
CA ARG A 34 7.26 4.54 -7.14
C ARG A 34 8.76 4.21 -7.13
N ALA A 35 9.13 2.97 -6.80
CA ALA A 35 10.53 2.55 -6.78
C ALA A 35 11.16 2.54 -8.18
N LEU A 36 10.42 2.12 -9.21
CA LEU A 36 10.88 2.16 -10.60
C LEU A 36 10.99 3.59 -11.16
N ALA A 37 10.34 4.56 -10.52
CA ALA A 37 10.50 5.98 -10.84
C ALA A 37 11.64 6.67 -10.07
N ASP A 38 12.33 5.95 -9.17
CA ASP A 38 13.44 6.46 -8.36
C ASP A 38 14.78 6.09 -9.01
N GLU A 39 15.55 7.10 -9.43
CA GLU A 39 16.86 6.90 -10.06
C GLU A 39 17.86 6.20 -9.12
N GLY A 40 17.89 6.59 -7.84
CA GLY A 40 18.80 6.01 -6.86
C GLY A 40 18.54 4.52 -6.67
N PHE A 41 17.25 4.17 -6.57
CA PHE A 41 16.82 2.76 -6.54
C PHE A 41 17.35 1.98 -7.76
N LEU A 42 17.17 2.52 -8.97
CA LEU A 42 17.60 1.87 -10.21
C LEU A 42 19.13 1.75 -10.33
N VAL A 43 19.88 2.77 -9.92
CA VAL A 43 21.36 2.76 -9.94
C VAL A 43 21.91 1.65 -9.06
N GLU A 44 21.38 1.50 -7.84
CA GLU A 44 21.78 0.40 -6.95
C GLU A 44 21.45 -0.97 -7.54
N ARG A 45 20.29 -1.09 -8.22
CA ARG A 45 19.90 -2.36 -8.85
C ARG A 45 20.74 -2.70 -10.07
N LEU A 46 21.16 -1.71 -10.84
CA LEU A 46 22.10 -1.90 -11.94
C LEU A 46 23.47 -2.36 -11.41
N ALA A 47 23.94 -1.81 -10.30
CA ALA A 47 25.16 -2.26 -9.65
C ALA A 47 25.05 -3.72 -9.17
N ALA A 48 23.94 -4.08 -8.51
CA ALA A 48 23.66 -5.45 -8.09
C ALA A 48 23.60 -6.45 -9.26
N LEU A 49 22.98 -6.05 -10.38
CA LEU A 49 22.93 -6.84 -11.61
C LEU A 49 24.34 -7.08 -12.17
N ARG A 50 25.17 -6.03 -12.26
CA ARG A 50 26.56 -6.13 -12.70
C ARG A 50 27.41 -7.01 -11.79
N ALA A 51 27.10 -7.03 -10.49
CA ALA A 51 27.74 -7.90 -9.50
C ALA A 51 27.25 -9.36 -9.51
N GLY A 52 26.37 -9.75 -10.46
CA GLY A 52 25.86 -11.11 -10.57
C GLY A 52 24.74 -11.46 -9.59
N THR A 53 24.05 -10.46 -9.04
CA THR A 53 22.91 -10.63 -8.13
C THR A 53 21.59 -10.12 -8.73
N PRO A 54 21.14 -10.66 -9.89
CA PRO A 54 19.89 -10.24 -10.51
C PRO A 54 18.68 -10.59 -9.66
N LEU A 55 17.66 -9.74 -9.69
CA LEU A 55 16.38 -10.00 -9.04
C LEU A 55 15.34 -10.50 -10.04
N THR A 56 14.52 -11.45 -9.59
CA THR A 56 13.27 -11.81 -10.30
C THR A 56 12.24 -10.70 -10.17
N ALA A 57 11.21 -10.66 -11.02
CA ALA A 57 10.13 -9.68 -10.91
C ALA A 57 9.48 -9.63 -9.51
N LYS A 58 9.29 -10.80 -8.86
CA LYS A 58 8.82 -10.85 -7.47
C LYS A 58 9.84 -10.27 -6.48
N GLY A 59 11.13 -10.51 -6.73
CA GLY A 59 12.23 -9.94 -5.94
C GLY A 59 12.23 -8.41 -6.00
N TRP A 60 12.05 -7.82 -7.19
CA TRP A 60 11.90 -6.37 -7.36
C TRP A 60 10.72 -5.82 -6.56
N ALA A 61 9.55 -6.43 -6.66
CA ALA A 61 8.36 -6.00 -5.93
C ALA A 61 8.52 -6.11 -4.40
N ALA A 62 9.11 -7.21 -3.92
CA ALA A 62 9.36 -7.42 -2.50
C ALA A 62 10.40 -6.42 -1.95
N LEU A 63 11.45 -6.14 -2.73
CA LEU A 63 12.46 -5.16 -2.39
C LEU A 63 11.88 -3.76 -2.29
N ALA A 64 11.12 -3.33 -3.31
CA ALA A 64 10.46 -2.03 -3.33
C ALA A 64 9.59 -1.84 -2.08
N LEU A 65 8.83 -2.88 -1.69
CA LEU A 65 8.02 -2.83 -0.46
C LEU A 65 8.87 -2.63 0.81
N ARG A 66 10.01 -3.34 0.89
CA ARG A 66 10.91 -3.24 2.04
C ARG A 66 11.56 -1.86 2.14
N GLU A 67 12.00 -1.29 1.02
CA GLU A 67 12.68 0.01 0.99
C GLU A 67 11.70 1.19 1.09
N ALA A 68 10.42 0.99 0.75
CA ALA A 68 9.37 1.99 0.98
C ALA A 68 9.16 2.34 2.47
N GLY A 69 9.74 1.57 3.40
CA GLY A 69 9.75 1.92 4.83
C GLY A 69 8.35 2.04 5.43
N LEU A 70 7.42 1.16 5.03
CA LEU A 70 6.01 1.26 5.41
C LEU A 70 5.78 0.87 6.87
N TRP A 71 4.97 1.68 7.56
CA TRP A 71 4.50 1.40 8.92
C TRP A 71 3.05 0.94 8.85
N VAL A 72 2.74 -0.13 9.60
CA VAL A 72 1.40 -0.73 9.60
C VAL A 72 0.84 -0.72 11.02
N CYS A 73 -0.31 -0.07 11.18
CA CYS A 73 -1.13 -0.11 12.38
C CYS A 73 -2.53 -0.62 12.04
N TRP A 74 -3.15 -1.36 12.95
CA TRP A 74 -4.51 -1.85 12.78
C TRP A 74 -5.25 -1.85 14.11
N SER A 75 -6.59 -1.82 14.03
CA SER A 75 -7.47 -2.00 15.17
C SER A 75 -8.61 -2.96 14.79
N VAL A 76 -9.13 -3.67 15.78
CA VAL A 76 -10.26 -4.60 15.61
C VAL A 76 -11.54 -3.87 16.00
N THR A 77 -12.58 -4.00 15.18
CA THR A 77 -13.91 -3.45 15.44
C THR A 77 -14.91 -4.58 15.66
N PRO A 78 -15.98 -4.37 16.46
CA PRO A 78 -16.97 -5.40 16.75
C PRO A 78 -17.71 -5.91 15.51
N ASP A 79 -17.92 -5.04 14.52
CA ASP A 79 -18.68 -5.34 13.32
C ASP A 79 -18.15 -4.56 12.09
N ARG A 80 -18.83 -4.79 10.96
CA ARG A 80 -18.56 -4.15 9.68
C ARG A 80 -18.85 -2.64 9.69
N ALA A 81 -19.89 -2.21 10.38
CA ALA A 81 -20.26 -0.79 10.43
C ALA A 81 -19.17 0.01 11.17
N GLY A 82 -18.69 -0.52 12.30
CA GLY A 82 -17.56 0.01 13.05
C GLY A 82 -16.26 0.04 12.22
N ALA A 83 -16.00 -0.98 11.40
CA ALA A 83 -14.83 -1.00 10.51
C ALA A 83 -14.87 0.14 9.49
N VAL A 84 -16.03 0.36 8.85
CA VAL A 84 -16.23 1.45 7.88
C VAL A 84 -16.11 2.82 8.55
N ALA A 85 -16.74 3.00 9.72
CA ALA A 85 -16.65 4.25 10.48
C ALA A 85 -15.21 4.55 10.92
N LEU A 86 -14.45 3.53 11.36
CA LEU A 86 -13.04 3.69 11.68
C LEU A 86 -12.21 4.06 10.44
N GLU A 87 -12.44 3.40 9.30
CA GLU A 87 -11.75 3.72 8.04
C GLU A 87 -11.97 5.19 7.65
N GLU A 88 -13.21 5.67 7.70
CA GLU A 88 -13.54 7.06 7.37
C GLU A 88 -12.83 8.04 8.31
N ARG A 89 -12.85 7.81 9.63
CA ARG A 89 -12.14 8.67 10.59
C ARG A 89 -10.62 8.70 10.34
N VAL A 90 -10.01 7.55 10.05
CA VAL A 90 -8.56 7.47 9.77
C VAL A 90 -8.22 8.23 8.49
N LEU A 91 -9.02 8.07 7.43
CA LEU A 91 -8.79 8.79 6.17
C LEU A 91 -8.92 10.29 6.36
N THR A 92 -9.93 10.75 7.10
CA THR A 92 -10.11 12.17 7.42
C THR A 92 -8.97 12.71 8.27
N ALA A 93 -8.58 12.01 9.34
CA ALA A 93 -7.53 12.46 10.25
C ALA A 93 -6.15 12.55 9.58
N LEU A 94 -5.88 11.68 8.61
CA LEU A 94 -4.57 11.57 7.95
C LEU A 94 -4.55 12.16 6.53
N HIS A 95 -5.62 12.84 6.08
CA HIS A 95 -5.79 13.24 4.69
C HIS A 95 -4.67 14.16 4.16
N ALA A 96 -4.08 14.98 5.04
CA ALA A 96 -3.01 15.92 4.73
C ALA A 96 -1.64 15.25 4.62
N LEU A 97 -1.51 13.99 5.06
CA LEU A 97 -0.27 13.23 4.94
C LEU A 97 -0.16 12.59 3.55
N PRO A 98 1.07 12.29 3.07
CA PRO A 98 1.29 11.58 1.81
C PRO A 98 0.95 10.09 1.95
N LEU A 99 -0.34 9.79 2.14
CA LEU A 99 -0.85 8.43 2.27
C LEU A 99 -0.70 7.67 0.95
N TRP A 100 -0.39 6.38 1.09
CA TRP A 100 -0.40 5.42 -0.01
C TRP A 100 -1.81 5.06 -0.50
N ASN A 101 -2.85 5.48 0.23
CA ASN A 101 -4.22 5.15 -0.10
C ASN A 101 -4.78 6.12 -1.14
N LEU A 102 -5.37 5.57 -2.21
CA LEU A 102 -5.98 6.39 -3.28
C LEU A 102 -7.35 6.94 -2.89
N ARG A 103 -8.06 6.32 -1.94
CA ARG A 103 -9.34 6.81 -1.44
C ARG A 103 -9.10 8.06 -0.61
N ARG A 104 -9.66 9.19 -1.05
CA ARG A 104 -9.69 10.44 -0.31
C ARG A 104 -10.96 10.53 0.54
N PRO A 105 -10.95 11.32 1.64
CA PRO A 105 -12.17 11.64 2.38
C PRO A 105 -13.18 12.24 1.42
N ARG A 106 -14.48 11.98 1.66
CA ARG A 106 -15.52 12.77 1.00
C ARG A 106 -15.35 14.21 1.46
N GLN A 107 -15.17 15.13 0.53
CA GLN A 107 -15.22 16.56 0.85
C GLN A 107 -16.66 16.84 1.31
N SER A 108 -16.84 17.32 2.54
CA SER A 108 -18.10 17.94 2.90
C SER A 108 -18.19 19.22 2.09
N GLU A 109 -19.20 19.36 1.24
CA GLU A 109 -19.53 20.66 0.66
C GLU A 109 -19.74 21.66 1.81
N PRO A 110 -19.22 22.88 1.71
CA PRO A 110 -19.53 23.90 2.70
C PRO A 110 -21.04 24.10 2.72
N ASP A 111 -21.63 23.97 3.90
CA ASP A 111 -23.01 24.35 4.18
C ASP A 111 -23.18 25.79 3.66
N GLN A 112 -23.89 25.96 2.56
CA GLN A 112 -24.33 27.27 2.10
C GLN A 112 -25.41 27.70 3.10
N ALA A 113 -24.95 28.37 4.17
CA ALA A 113 -25.82 29.13 5.04
C ALA A 113 -26.23 30.41 4.30
N ASP A 114 -27.45 30.41 3.77
CA ASP A 114 -28.22 31.63 3.45
C ASP A 114 -28.82 32.23 4.72
#